data_AF-A0A8J3WBT5-F1
#
_entry.id   AF-A0A8J3WBT5-F1
#
_cell.length_a   1.000
_cell.length_b   1.000
_cell.length_c   1.000
_cell.angle_alpha   90.00
_cell.angle_beta   90.00
_cell.angle_gamma   90.00
#
_symmetry.space_group_name_H-M   'P 1'
#
loop_
_entity.id
_entity.type
_entity.pdbx_description
1 polymer ?
#
loop_
_entity_poly.entity_id
_entity_poly.type
_entity_poly.pdbx_seq_one_letter_code
_entity_poly.pdbx_strand_id
1 'polypeptide(L)'
;MRLTPTERDRLLLFTAAELARSRRARGLRLNVPEATALIADAVCEAARDGARLAGAIEAGRAVLGPDDVLPGVADIVTEVMVEAVFDDGTRLAVVTDPIGGGSLGAEAPGAVIEPVPAAEVPAAEVLTAGETAVHTGVTTRAGTAVHTDGPAPATGGASGADDEAEVEVVNTATVPISVTSHFHFFEVNPRLRFDRGAAYGRRLAIPAGSTVRFDPGESRTVRLVPIGGARVVIGFAGLVDGPLDAPGAFERAMEKARACGYLGSGA
;
A
#
# COMPACT_ATOMS: atom_id res chain seq x y z
N MET A 1 -12.55 0.88 41.60
CA MET A 1 -11.55 1.58 40.76
C MET A 1 -12.26 2.65 39.93
N ARG A 2 -11.57 3.74 39.58
CA ARG A 2 -12.08 4.72 38.60
C ARG A 2 -11.45 4.43 37.25
N LEU A 3 -12.03 3.44 36.54
CA LEU A 3 -11.52 3.00 35.24
C LEU A 3 -11.91 3.98 34.14
N THR A 4 -10.91 4.45 33.40
CA THR A 4 -11.06 5.18 32.13
C THR A 4 -11.66 4.27 31.05
N PRO A 5 -12.21 4.82 29.96
CA PRO A 5 -12.69 4.02 28.83
C PRO A 5 -11.63 3.07 28.27
N THR A 6 -10.39 3.55 28.05
CA THR A 6 -9.28 2.74 27.53
C THR A 6 -8.92 1.58 28.47
N GLU A 7 -8.94 1.79 29.78
CA GLU A 7 -8.71 0.70 30.74
C GLU A 7 -9.83 -0.34 30.73
N ARG A 8 -11.09 0.07 30.46
CA ARG A 8 -12.19 -0.89 30.28
C ARG A 8 -12.04 -1.68 29.00
N ASP A 9 -11.63 -1.04 27.91
CA ASP A 9 -11.37 -1.71 26.63
C ASP A 9 -10.21 -2.71 26.76
N ARG A 10 -9.17 -2.36 27.52
CA ARG A 10 -8.08 -3.31 27.84
C ARG A 10 -8.57 -4.52 28.64
N LEU A 11 -9.51 -4.34 29.57
CA LEU A 11 -10.13 -5.46 30.29
C LEU A 11 -11.01 -6.34 29.38
N LEU A 12 -11.71 -5.74 28.40
CA LEU A 12 -12.45 -6.48 27.38
C LEU A 12 -11.50 -7.30 26.51
N LEU A 13 -10.38 -6.71 26.08
CA LEU A 13 -9.33 -7.40 25.32
C LEU A 13 -8.78 -8.60 26.10
N PHE A 14 -8.39 -8.39 27.36
CA PHE A 14 -7.93 -9.45 28.26
C PHE A 14 -8.98 -10.58 28.40
N THR A 15 -10.25 -10.24 28.55
CA THR A 15 -11.33 -11.23 28.68
C THR A 15 -11.50 -12.05 27.40
N ALA A 16 -11.38 -11.42 26.23
CA ALA A 16 -11.40 -12.13 24.94
C ALA A 16 -10.19 -13.05 24.77
N ALA A 17 -9.01 -12.59 25.19
CA ALA A 17 -7.79 -13.38 25.17
C ALA A 17 -7.87 -14.58 26.13
N GLU A 18 -8.46 -14.42 27.31
CA GLU A 18 -8.68 -15.51 28.25
C GLU A 18 -9.66 -16.56 27.73
N LEU A 19 -10.72 -16.12 27.04
CA LEU A 19 -11.61 -17.03 26.34
C LEU A 19 -10.87 -17.82 25.26
N ALA A 20 -9.99 -17.15 24.50
CA ALA A 20 -9.15 -17.79 23.48
C ALA A 20 -8.16 -18.79 24.11
N ARG A 21 -7.47 -18.43 25.20
CA ARG A 21 -6.57 -19.33 25.96
C ARG A 21 -7.32 -20.57 26.46
N SER A 22 -8.51 -20.39 27.03
CA SER A 22 -9.37 -21.50 27.49
C SER A 22 -9.83 -22.42 26.36
N ARG A 23 -10.10 -21.89 25.17
CA ARG A 23 -10.42 -22.68 23.97
C ARG A 23 -9.21 -23.46 23.46
N ARG A 24 -8.05 -22.80 23.33
CA ARG A 24 -6.79 -23.43 22.92
C ARG A 24 -6.35 -24.53 23.88
N ALA A 25 -6.47 -24.31 25.19
CA ALA A 25 -6.15 -25.32 26.21
C ALA A 25 -7.02 -26.59 26.12
N ARG A 26 -8.20 -26.50 25.49
CA ARG A 26 -9.06 -27.65 25.17
C ARG A 26 -8.77 -28.28 23.80
N GLY A 27 -7.70 -27.84 23.12
CA GLY A 27 -7.27 -28.34 21.82
C GLY A 27 -8.02 -27.74 20.62
N LEU A 28 -8.74 -26.63 20.81
CA LEU A 28 -9.42 -25.95 19.70
C LEU A 28 -8.44 -25.07 18.92
N ARG A 29 -8.52 -25.15 17.59
CA ARG A 29 -7.86 -24.19 16.68
C ARG A 29 -8.60 -22.86 16.70
N LEU A 30 -7.86 -21.77 16.81
CA LEU A 30 -8.41 -20.44 17.01
C LEU A 30 -8.92 -19.80 15.70
N ASN A 31 -10.01 -19.03 15.80
CA ASN A 31 -10.49 -18.17 14.71
C ASN A 31 -9.82 -16.77 14.74
N VAL A 32 -10.17 -15.90 13.78
CA VAL A 32 -9.59 -14.56 13.63
C VAL A 32 -9.72 -13.70 14.91
N PRO A 33 -10.92 -13.50 15.51
CA PRO A 33 -11.04 -12.75 16.76
C PRO A 33 -10.22 -13.33 17.93
N GLU A 34 -10.19 -14.66 18.07
CA GLU A 34 -9.45 -15.32 19.15
C GLU A 34 -7.94 -15.17 19.00
N ALA A 35 -7.42 -15.38 17.79
CA ALA A 35 -6.00 -15.21 17.50
C ALA A 35 -5.59 -13.75 17.74
N THR A 36 -6.36 -12.80 17.21
CA THR A 36 -6.10 -11.35 17.37
C THR A 36 -6.06 -10.94 18.84
N ALA A 37 -7.06 -11.37 19.64
CA ALA A 37 -7.11 -11.04 21.06
C ALA A 37 -5.92 -11.61 21.82
N LEU A 38 -5.55 -12.86 21.55
CA LEU A 38 -4.46 -13.55 22.23
C LEU A 38 -3.08 -12.96 21.89
N ILE A 39 -2.87 -12.55 20.64
CA ILE A 39 -1.66 -11.82 20.20
C ILE A 39 -1.57 -10.45 20.87
N ALA A 40 -2.65 -9.67 20.82
CA ALA A 40 -2.66 -8.32 21.39
C ALA A 40 -2.50 -8.34 22.93
N ASP A 41 -3.09 -9.32 23.61
CA ASP A 41 -2.92 -9.54 25.05
C ASP A 41 -1.47 -9.92 25.40
N ALA A 42 -0.82 -10.80 24.63
CA ALA A 42 0.59 -11.15 24.84
C ALA A 42 1.53 -9.93 24.77
N VAL A 43 1.27 -9.01 23.83
CA VAL A 43 2.01 -7.73 23.73
C VAL A 43 1.74 -6.87 24.97
N CYS A 44 0.49 -6.77 25.40
CA CYS A 44 0.10 -5.95 26.56
C CYS A 44 0.72 -6.46 27.87
N GLU A 45 0.77 -7.77 28.07
CA GLU A 45 1.37 -8.39 29.25
C GLU A 45 2.90 -8.28 29.22
N ALA A 46 3.53 -8.49 28.07
CA ALA A 46 4.97 -8.27 27.93
C ALA A 46 5.36 -6.80 28.22
N ALA A 47 4.58 -5.84 27.74
CA ALA A 47 4.77 -4.43 28.06
C ALA A 47 4.58 -4.17 29.57
N ARG A 48 3.60 -4.82 30.20
CA ARG A 48 3.33 -4.70 31.64
C ARG A 48 4.47 -5.28 32.50
N ASP A 49 5.14 -6.31 32.00
CA ASP A 49 6.32 -6.96 32.60
C ASP A 49 7.63 -6.19 32.37
N GLY A 50 7.56 -5.02 31.71
CA GLY A 50 8.72 -4.14 31.49
C GLY A 50 9.52 -4.46 30.23
N ALA A 51 9.00 -5.28 29.31
CA ALA A 51 9.64 -5.48 28.02
C ALA A 51 9.66 -4.17 27.22
N ARG A 52 10.73 -3.92 26.47
CA ARG A 52 10.75 -2.83 25.48
C ARG A 52 9.82 -3.17 24.31
N LEU A 53 9.39 -2.15 23.55
CA LEU A 53 8.50 -2.29 22.39
C LEU A 53 8.87 -3.47 21.47
N ALA A 54 10.14 -3.59 21.10
CA ALA A 54 10.61 -4.70 20.26
C ALA A 54 10.39 -6.08 20.92
N GLY A 55 10.67 -6.21 22.22
CA GLY A 55 10.44 -7.44 22.96
C GLY A 55 8.96 -7.79 23.10
N ALA A 56 8.09 -6.78 23.27
CA ALA A 56 6.64 -6.98 23.31
C ALA A 56 6.08 -7.42 21.95
N ILE A 57 6.59 -6.86 20.83
CA ILE A 57 6.24 -7.31 19.48
C ILE A 57 6.65 -8.77 19.27
N GLU A 58 7.87 -9.15 19.67
CA GLU A 58 8.34 -10.53 19.58
C GLU A 58 7.53 -11.49 20.45
N ALA A 59 7.10 -11.06 21.65
CA ALA A 59 6.18 -11.85 22.48
C ALA A 59 4.83 -12.08 21.78
N GLY A 60 4.32 -11.06 21.07
CA GLY A 60 3.13 -11.18 20.24
C GLY A 60 3.30 -12.19 19.09
N ARG A 61 4.46 -12.22 18.43
CA ARG A 61 4.75 -13.21 17.35
C ARG A 61 4.94 -14.63 17.86
N ALA A 62 5.48 -14.80 19.06
CA ALA A 62 5.82 -16.11 19.59
C ALA A 62 4.62 -16.91 20.12
N VAL A 63 3.45 -16.28 20.25
CA VAL A 63 2.33 -16.85 21.01
C VAL A 63 1.51 -17.88 20.23
N LEU A 64 1.45 -17.77 18.90
CA LEU A 64 0.69 -18.65 18.02
C LEU A 64 1.52 -19.05 16.80
N GLY A 65 1.41 -20.31 16.40
CA GLY A 65 1.86 -20.81 15.10
C GLY A 65 0.68 -21.21 14.18
N PRO A 66 0.97 -21.63 12.94
CA PRO A 66 -0.06 -22.03 11.96
C PRO A 66 -0.98 -23.17 12.44
N ASP A 67 -0.44 -24.06 13.27
CA ASP A 67 -1.17 -25.21 13.81
C ASP A 67 -2.17 -24.83 14.91
N ASP A 68 -1.99 -23.66 15.54
CA ASP A 68 -2.87 -23.18 16.61
C ASP A 68 -4.15 -22.53 16.10
N VAL A 69 -4.22 -22.20 14.81
CA VAL A 69 -5.32 -21.42 14.21
C VAL A 69 -6.04 -22.18 13.13
N LEU A 70 -7.29 -21.84 12.82
CA LEU A 70 -8.07 -22.46 11.74
C LEU A 70 -7.43 -22.18 10.35
N PRO A 71 -7.69 -23.02 9.34
CA PRO A 71 -7.19 -22.77 7.98
C PRO A 71 -7.62 -21.40 7.45
N GLY A 72 -6.69 -20.67 6.83
CA GLY A 72 -6.92 -19.32 6.30
C GLY A 72 -6.79 -18.18 7.33
N VAL A 73 -6.70 -18.47 8.63
CA VAL A 73 -6.56 -17.41 9.65
C VAL A 73 -5.21 -16.70 9.52
N ALA A 74 -4.12 -17.43 9.27
CA ALA A 74 -2.80 -16.84 9.06
C ALA A 74 -2.77 -15.90 7.83
N ASP A 75 -3.57 -16.19 6.79
CA ASP A 75 -3.67 -15.34 5.59
C ASP A 75 -4.49 -14.08 5.83
N ILE A 76 -5.43 -14.12 6.80
CA ILE A 76 -6.30 -12.98 7.13
C ILE A 76 -5.65 -12.07 8.17
N VAL A 77 -4.99 -12.65 9.19
CA VAL A 77 -4.37 -11.91 10.30
C VAL A 77 -2.93 -11.58 9.93
N THR A 78 -2.76 -10.64 9.00
CA THR A 78 -1.44 -10.21 8.50
C THR A 78 -0.77 -9.17 9.40
N GLU A 79 -1.58 -8.45 10.19
CA GLU A 79 -1.12 -7.43 11.14
C GLU A 79 -2.05 -7.35 12.34
N VAL A 80 -1.48 -7.26 13.54
CA VAL A 80 -2.21 -6.93 14.78
C VAL A 80 -1.62 -5.67 15.39
N MET A 81 -2.47 -4.66 15.58
CA MET A 81 -2.11 -3.38 16.20
C MET A 81 -2.72 -3.26 17.58
N VAL A 82 -1.91 -2.92 18.58
CA VAL A 82 -2.39 -2.69 19.95
C VAL A 82 -1.61 -1.58 20.64
N GLU A 83 -2.32 -0.69 21.31
CA GLU A 83 -1.71 0.29 22.21
C GLU A 83 -1.42 -0.36 23.56
N ALA A 84 -0.14 -0.47 23.92
CA ALA A 84 0.28 -1.02 25.20
C ALA A 84 0.95 0.06 26.06
N VAL A 85 0.77 -0.04 27.38
CA VAL A 85 1.36 0.88 28.36
C VAL A 85 2.70 0.29 28.81
N PHE A 86 3.79 0.95 28.44
CA PHE A 86 5.16 0.64 28.84
C PHE A 86 5.59 1.55 30.00
N ASP A 87 6.76 1.28 30.57
CA ASP A 87 7.36 2.12 31.64
C ASP A 87 7.60 3.58 31.20
N ASP A 88 7.74 3.81 29.90
CA ASP A 88 7.92 5.13 29.29
C ASP A 88 6.64 5.70 28.65
N GLY A 89 5.49 5.09 28.94
CA GLY A 89 4.17 5.53 28.49
C GLY A 89 3.53 4.62 27.43
N THR A 90 2.41 5.08 26.88
CA THR A 90 1.65 4.32 25.88
C THR A 90 2.33 4.37 24.52
N ARG A 91 2.45 3.22 23.86
CA ARG A 91 2.97 3.09 22.49
C ARG A 91 2.11 2.15 21.67
N LEU A 92 2.01 2.43 20.37
CA LEU A 92 1.45 1.50 19.40
C LEU A 92 2.47 0.41 19.08
N ALA A 93 2.10 -0.83 19.36
CA ALA A 93 2.80 -2.02 18.90
C ALA A 93 2.12 -2.55 17.64
N VAL A 94 2.92 -2.77 16.59
CA VAL A 94 2.45 -3.32 15.32
C VAL A 94 3.16 -4.66 15.12
N VAL A 95 2.39 -5.74 15.23
CA VAL A 95 2.88 -7.11 15.05
C VAL A 95 2.55 -7.54 13.62
N THR A 96 3.52 -7.43 12.72
CA THR A 96 3.40 -7.90 11.34
C THR A 96 3.72 -9.39 11.24
N ASP A 97 2.97 -10.11 10.40
CA ASP A 97 2.99 -11.57 10.24
C ASP A 97 3.00 -12.32 11.60
N PRO A 98 1.97 -12.11 12.45
CA PRO A 98 2.01 -12.52 13.85
C PRO A 98 1.89 -14.02 14.09
N ILE A 99 1.39 -14.80 13.13
CA ILE A 99 1.21 -16.26 13.26
C ILE A 99 2.36 -17.01 12.55
N GLY A 100 3.05 -16.34 11.63
CA GLY A 100 3.99 -16.97 10.72
C GLY A 100 3.31 -17.97 9.79
N GLY A 101 4.03 -18.40 8.75
CA GLY A 101 3.53 -19.43 7.85
C GLY A 101 2.35 -19.02 6.97
N GLY A 102 2.02 -17.73 6.90
CA GLY A 102 1.19 -17.12 5.86
C GLY A 102 1.89 -17.16 4.50
N SER A 103 2.29 -18.34 4.06
CA SER A 103 2.51 -18.60 2.65
C SER A 103 1.11 -18.68 2.06
N LEU A 104 0.75 -17.75 1.18
CA LEU A 104 -0.53 -17.76 0.46
C LEU A 104 -0.80 -19.10 -0.27
N GLY A 105 0.15 -20.04 -0.30
CA GLY A 105 -0.06 -21.41 -0.73
C GLY A 105 -0.63 -21.48 -2.16
N ALA A 106 -1.07 -22.66 -2.57
CA ALA A 106 -1.90 -22.76 -3.76
C ALA A 106 -3.39 -22.43 -3.47
N GLU A 107 -3.75 -22.28 -2.18
CA GLU A 107 -5.15 -22.27 -1.73
C GLU A 107 -5.55 -21.04 -0.87
N ALA A 108 -4.68 -20.07 -0.62
CA ALA A 108 -5.07 -18.85 0.11
C ALA A 108 -5.75 -17.82 -0.81
N PRO A 109 -6.48 -16.85 -0.25
CA PRO A 109 -7.04 -15.73 -1.01
C PRO A 109 -5.95 -14.98 -1.79
N GLY A 110 -6.11 -14.86 -3.11
CA GLY A 110 -5.10 -14.25 -4.00
C GLY A 110 -4.03 -15.22 -4.51
N ALA A 111 -4.10 -16.51 -4.15
CA ALA A 111 -3.28 -17.54 -4.80
C ALA A 111 -3.61 -17.60 -6.30
N VAL A 112 -2.57 -17.69 -7.12
CA VAL A 112 -2.70 -17.86 -8.56
C VAL A 112 -3.26 -19.27 -8.80
N ILE A 113 -4.51 -19.34 -9.26
CA ILE A 113 -5.08 -20.60 -9.73
C ILE A 113 -4.47 -20.82 -11.12
N GLU A 114 -3.67 -21.88 -11.27
CA GLU A 114 -3.20 -22.31 -12.59
C GLU A 114 -4.42 -22.48 -13.50
N PRO A 115 -4.42 -21.91 -14.71
CA PRO A 115 -5.56 -22.00 -15.61
C PRO A 115 -5.83 -23.47 -15.91
N VAL A 116 -6.94 -23.99 -15.38
CA VAL A 116 -7.44 -25.31 -15.77
C VAL A 116 -7.66 -25.25 -17.29
N PRO A 117 -7.07 -26.17 -18.08
CA PRO A 117 -7.31 -26.17 -19.52
C PRO A 117 -8.82 -26.18 -19.78
N ALA A 118 -9.28 -25.33 -20.69
CA ALA A 118 -10.70 -25.07 -20.95
C ALA A 118 -11.56 -26.32 -21.28
N ALA A 119 -10.92 -27.49 -21.44
CA ALA A 119 -11.56 -28.79 -21.62
C ALA A 119 -12.09 -29.44 -20.33
N GLU A 120 -11.72 -28.96 -19.13
CA GLU A 120 -12.16 -29.51 -17.84
C GLU A 120 -13.08 -28.57 -17.04
N VAL A 121 -13.50 -27.44 -17.61
CA VAL A 121 -14.58 -26.64 -17.02
C VAL A 121 -15.89 -27.36 -17.32
N PRO A 122 -16.58 -28.00 -16.34
CA PRO A 122 -17.92 -28.51 -16.60
C PRO A 122 -18.78 -27.33 -17.05
N ALA A 123 -19.47 -27.50 -18.18
CA ALA A 123 -20.40 -26.50 -18.67
C ALA A 123 -21.32 -26.09 -17.52
N ALA A 124 -21.42 -24.78 -17.26
CA ALA A 124 -22.36 -24.26 -16.28
C ALA A 124 -23.77 -24.77 -16.66
N GLU A 125 -24.29 -25.74 -15.91
CA GLU A 125 -25.67 -26.15 -16.05
C GLU A 125 -26.55 -24.95 -15.71
N VAL A 126 -27.30 -24.52 -16.72
CA VAL A 126 -28.33 -23.49 -16.57
C VAL A 126 -29.41 -24.09 -15.67
N LEU A 127 -29.35 -23.76 -14.37
CA LEU A 127 -30.40 -24.12 -13.43
C LEU A 127 -31.70 -23.40 -13.83
N THR A 128 -32.69 -24.18 -14.28
CA THR A 128 -34.07 -23.69 -14.41
C THR A 128 -34.65 -23.43 -13.03
N ALA A 129 -35.37 -22.32 -12.88
CA ALA A 129 -35.93 -21.88 -11.60
C ALA A 129 -36.82 -22.98 -10.96
N GLY A 130 -36.41 -23.51 -9.81
CA GLY A 130 -37.23 -24.42 -9.00
C GLY A 130 -36.50 -25.51 -8.21
N GLU A 131 -35.21 -25.77 -8.45
CA GLU A 131 -34.48 -26.84 -7.75
C GLU A 131 -33.44 -26.31 -6.75
N THR A 132 -33.56 -26.77 -5.50
CA THR A 132 -32.55 -26.55 -4.46
C THR A 132 -31.44 -27.57 -4.62
N ALA A 133 -30.33 -27.18 -5.23
CA ALA A 133 -29.10 -27.97 -5.24
C ALA A 133 -28.30 -27.70 -3.95
N VAL A 134 -28.18 -28.72 -3.09
CA VAL A 134 -27.18 -28.75 -2.02
C VAL A 134 -25.84 -29.01 -2.68
N HIS A 135 -25.08 -27.95 -2.95
CA HIS A 135 -23.75 -28.08 -3.53
C HIS A 135 -22.73 -28.46 -2.44
N THR A 136 -22.42 -29.74 -2.35
CA THR A 136 -21.25 -30.25 -1.63
C THR A 136 -19.99 -29.84 -2.37
N GLY A 137 -19.18 -28.96 -1.78
CA GLY A 137 -17.73 -29.00 -1.99
C GLY A 137 -17.03 -27.82 -2.64
N VAL A 138 -17.66 -26.65 -2.84
CA VAL A 138 -16.92 -25.42 -3.17
C VAL A 138 -17.33 -24.31 -2.21
N THR A 139 -16.50 -24.07 -1.21
CA THR A 139 -16.59 -22.88 -0.36
C THR A 139 -16.08 -21.69 -1.17
N THR A 140 -16.96 -20.98 -1.89
CA THR A 140 -16.61 -19.68 -2.44
C THR A 140 -16.35 -18.71 -1.28
N ARG A 141 -15.07 -18.40 -1.04
CA ARG A 141 -14.62 -17.54 0.06
C ARG A 141 -14.82 -16.06 -0.28
N ALA A 142 -15.09 -15.26 0.75
CA ALA A 142 -15.21 -13.81 0.61
C ALA A 142 -13.91 -13.17 0.10
N GLY A 143 -14.01 -12.28 -0.89
CA GLY A 143 -12.90 -11.41 -1.30
C GLY A 143 -12.04 -11.90 -2.49
N THR A 144 -12.41 -12.98 -3.17
CA THR A 144 -11.63 -13.47 -4.32
C THR A 144 -11.67 -12.51 -5.52
N ALA A 145 -10.50 -12.02 -5.94
CA ALA A 145 -10.31 -11.35 -7.22
C ALA A 145 -9.64 -12.32 -8.20
N VAL A 146 -10.28 -12.59 -9.34
CA VAL A 146 -9.70 -13.41 -10.41
C VAL A 146 -9.08 -12.48 -11.44
N HIS A 147 -7.76 -12.56 -11.61
CA HIS A 147 -7.03 -11.86 -12.65
C HIS A 147 -6.76 -12.79 -13.82
N THR A 148 -6.92 -12.29 -15.05
CA THR A 148 -6.39 -12.95 -16.24
C THR A 148 -4.94 -12.53 -16.41
N ASP A 149 -4.04 -13.49 -16.61
CA ASP A 149 -2.64 -13.19 -16.91
C ASP A 149 -2.52 -12.29 -18.15
N GLY A 150 -1.85 -11.17 -17.94
CA GLY A 150 -1.61 -10.16 -18.96
C GLY A 150 -1.20 -8.85 -18.28
N PRO A 151 -0.20 -8.12 -18.80
CA PRO A 151 0.10 -6.80 -18.28
C PRO A 151 -1.17 -5.95 -18.36
N ALA A 152 -1.56 -5.35 -17.23
CA ALA A 152 -2.63 -4.36 -17.24
C ALA A 152 -2.25 -3.31 -18.30
N PRO A 153 -3.16 -2.96 -19.24
CA PRO A 153 -2.84 -1.93 -20.21
C PRO A 153 -2.49 -0.67 -19.42
N ALA A 154 -1.28 -0.15 -19.64
CA ALA A 154 -0.90 1.16 -19.13
C ALA A 154 -2.04 2.11 -19.53
N THR A 155 -2.57 2.89 -18.59
CA THR A 155 -3.76 3.72 -18.78
C THR A 155 -3.62 4.58 -20.03
N GLY A 156 -4.14 4.07 -21.14
CA GLY A 156 -4.11 4.66 -22.46
C GLY A 156 -5.21 5.69 -22.54
N GLY A 157 -4.92 6.91 -22.13
CA GLY A 157 -5.58 8.04 -22.75
C GLY A 157 -5.21 7.99 -24.23
N ALA A 158 -6.19 7.75 -25.10
CA ALA A 158 -6.03 7.74 -26.54
C ALA A 158 -5.66 9.15 -27.05
N SER A 159 -4.39 9.52 -26.89
CA SER A 159 -3.61 10.50 -27.66
C SER A 159 -2.25 10.68 -26.98
N GLY A 160 -1.21 10.02 -27.53
CA GLY A 160 0.20 10.35 -27.21
C GLY A 160 1.07 9.26 -26.57
N ALA A 161 0.88 7.98 -26.89
CA ALA A 161 1.90 6.96 -26.56
C ALA A 161 3.25 7.21 -27.29
N ASP A 162 3.23 7.97 -28.38
CA ASP A 162 4.40 8.28 -29.21
C ASP A 162 5.16 9.56 -28.78
N ASP A 163 4.74 10.22 -27.69
CA ASP A 163 5.37 11.44 -27.19
C ASP A 163 5.90 11.26 -25.76
N GLU A 164 6.62 10.17 -25.51
CA GLU A 164 7.41 9.98 -24.29
C GLU A 164 8.75 10.73 -24.42
N ALA A 165 9.12 11.50 -23.39
CA ALA A 165 10.41 12.16 -23.31
C ALA A 165 11.25 11.54 -22.19
N GLU A 166 12.51 11.22 -22.50
CA GLU A 166 13.50 10.81 -21.52
C GLU A 166 14.32 12.02 -21.06
N VAL A 167 14.39 12.22 -19.75
CA VAL A 167 15.10 13.35 -19.14
C VAL A 167 16.03 12.83 -18.05
N GLU A 168 17.32 13.13 -18.17
CA GLU A 168 18.29 12.89 -17.09
C GLU A 168 18.11 13.97 -16.00
N VAL A 169 17.93 13.51 -14.76
CA VAL A 169 17.65 14.36 -13.61
C VAL A 169 18.69 14.14 -12.53
N VAL A 170 19.33 15.24 -12.10
CA VAL A 170 20.34 15.23 -11.04
C VAL A 170 19.84 15.96 -9.81
N ASN A 171 19.84 15.29 -8.65
CA ASN A 171 19.55 15.94 -7.38
C ASN A 171 20.80 16.64 -6.82
N THR A 172 20.79 17.97 -6.83
CA THR A 172 21.89 18.79 -6.30
C THR A 172 21.71 19.19 -4.82
N ALA A 173 20.61 18.80 -4.19
CA ALA A 173 20.37 19.08 -2.78
C ALA A 173 21.13 18.10 -1.87
N THR A 174 21.32 18.48 -0.62
CA THR A 174 21.87 17.61 0.45
C THR A 174 20.80 16.70 1.06
N VAL A 175 19.57 16.78 0.57
CA VAL A 175 18.41 16.03 1.06
C VAL A 175 17.74 15.29 -0.10
N PRO A 176 17.09 14.15 0.16
CA PRO A 176 16.36 13.42 -0.87
C PRO A 176 15.13 14.20 -1.33
N ILE A 177 14.79 14.04 -2.62
CA ILE A 177 13.62 14.66 -3.23
C ILE A 177 12.76 13.58 -3.88
N SER A 178 11.47 13.60 -3.59
CA SER A 178 10.50 12.65 -4.14
C SER A 178 9.47 13.38 -5.00
N VAL A 179 9.20 12.86 -6.19
CA VAL A 179 8.25 13.42 -7.16
C VAL A 179 7.16 12.39 -7.49
N THR A 180 5.90 12.78 -7.31
CA THR A 180 4.73 11.91 -7.54
C THR A 180 4.34 11.85 -9.02
N SER A 181 3.60 10.80 -9.40
CA SER A 181 3.18 10.50 -10.78
C SER A 181 2.48 11.63 -11.55
N HIS A 182 1.74 12.52 -10.85
CA HIS A 182 0.89 13.54 -11.47
C HIS A 182 1.34 14.97 -11.20
N PHE A 183 2.55 15.15 -10.67
CA PHE A 183 3.13 16.48 -10.50
C PHE A 183 3.59 17.03 -11.86
N HIS A 184 3.34 18.31 -12.14
CA HIS A 184 3.85 18.96 -13.35
C HIS A 184 5.38 19.03 -13.30
N PHE A 185 6.07 18.20 -14.09
CA PHE A 185 7.49 17.91 -13.89
C PHE A 185 8.38 19.15 -14.05
N PHE A 186 7.98 20.09 -14.91
CA PHE A 186 8.60 21.42 -15.01
C PHE A 186 8.72 22.18 -13.68
N GLU A 187 7.76 21.99 -12.76
CA GLU A 187 7.65 22.77 -11.51
C GLU A 187 8.24 22.06 -10.29
N VAL A 188 8.87 20.89 -10.46
CA VAL A 188 9.48 20.15 -9.34
C VAL A 188 10.62 20.93 -8.72
N ASN A 189 11.02 20.54 -7.52
CA ASN A 189 12.00 21.24 -6.69
C ASN A 189 13.15 21.92 -7.50
N PRO A 190 13.45 23.21 -7.26
CA PRO A 190 14.50 23.96 -7.97
C PRO A 190 15.88 23.32 -7.96
N ARG A 191 16.19 22.44 -6.99
CA ARG A 191 17.47 21.75 -6.84
C ARG A 191 17.60 20.49 -7.69
N LEU A 192 16.52 20.03 -8.33
CA LEU A 192 16.61 19.03 -9.39
C LEU A 192 17.07 19.73 -10.68
N ARG A 193 18.25 19.35 -11.17
CA ARG A 193 18.83 19.90 -12.41
C ARG A 193 18.53 18.94 -13.56
N PHE A 194 17.83 19.44 -14.56
CA PHE A 194 17.45 18.72 -15.79
C PHE A 194 16.92 19.73 -16.83
N ASP A 195 16.71 19.30 -18.08
CA ASP A 195 16.10 20.17 -19.10
C ASP A 195 14.63 20.47 -18.76
N ARG A 196 14.39 21.68 -18.23
CA ARG A 196 13.05 22.14 -17.86
C ARG A 196 12.18 22.35 -19.11
N GLY A 197 12.77 22.75 -20.23
CA GLY A 197 12.04 22.92 -21.49
C GLY A 197 11.40 21.61 -21.94
N ALA A 198 12.18 20.52 -21.94
CA ALA A 198 11.72 19.18 -22.27
C ALA A 198 10.61 18.66 -21.32
N ALA A 199 10.57 19.15 -20.07
CA ALA A 199 9.60 18.74 -19.06
C ALA A 199 8.30 19.58 -19.02
N TYR A 200 8.21 20.66 -19.80
CA TYR A 200 7.04 21.53 -19.79
C TYR A 200 5.79 20.81 -20.29
N GLY A 201 4.71 20.90 -19.51
CA GLY A 201 3.43 20.24 -19.78
C GLY A 201 3.46 18.71 -19.65
N ARG A 202 4.46 18.15 -18.96
CA ARG A 202 4.63 16.70 -18.77
C ARG A 202 4.63 16.29 -17.30
N ARG A 203 4.40 15.00 -17.05
CA ARG A 203 4.42 14.33 -15.74
C ARG A 203 5.14 12.98 -15.84
N LEU A 204 5.50 12.38 -14.71
CA LEU A 204 6.19 11.08 -14.68
C LEU A 204 5.35 9.96 -15.32
N ALA A 205 5.98 9.17 -16.18
CA ALA A 205 5.43 7.97 -16.81
C ALA A 205 5.52 6.75 -15.88
N ILE A 206 4.87 6.84 -14.72
CA ILE A 206 4.83 5.80 -13.69
C ILE A 206 3.37 5.54 -13.28
N PRO A 207 3.07 4.41 -12.61
CA PRO A 207 1.72 4.13 -12.15
C PRO A 207 1.13 5.26 -11.30
N ALA A 208 -0.17 5.47 -11.41
CA ALA A 208 -0.88 6.48 -10.62
C ALA A 208 -0.70 6.20 -9.12
N GLY A 209 -0.47 7.25 -8.33
CA GLY A 209 -0.16 7.14 -6.89
C GLY A 209 1.29 6.80 -6.55
N SER A 210 2.10 6.34 -7.52
CA SER A 210 3.53 6.08 -7.31
C SER A 210 4.38 7.35 -7.32
N THR A 211 5.63 7.20 -6.90
CA THR A 211 6.61 8.29 -6.73
C THR A 211 8.01 7.83 -7.16
N VAL A 212 8.79 8.72 -7.76
CA VAL A 212 10.23 8.54 -7.98
C VAL A 212 11.00 9.33 -6.93
N ARG A 213 11.94 8.66 -6.27
CA ARG A 213 12.87 9.25 -5.30
C ARG A 213 14.22 9.49 -5.96
N PHE A 214 14.80 10.65 -5.69
CA PHE A 214 16.16 11.03 -6.04
C PHE A 214 16.95 11.29 -4.74
N ASP A 215 17.94 10.45 -4.45
CA ASP A 215 18.82 10.64 -3.29
C ASP A 215 19.83 11.79 -3.54
N PRO A 216 20.44 12.37 -2.49
CA PRO A 216 21.41 13.45 -2.65
C PRO A 216 22.55 13.10 -3.61
N GLY A 217 22.76 13.91 -4.65
CA GLY A 217 23.80 13.69 -5.67
C GLY A 217 23.46 12.65 -6.74
N GLU A 218 22.31 11.95 -6.63
CA GLU A 218 21.91 10.94 -7.60
C GLU A 218 21.60 11.56 -8.97
N SER A 219 22.09 10.92 -10.04
CA SER A 219 21.60 11.12 -11.41
C SER A 219 20.73 9.95 -11.82
N ARG A 220 19.54 10.22 -12.36
CA ARG A 220 18.60 9.20 -12.83
C ARG A 220 17.83 9.70 -14.05
N THR A 221 17.75 8.88 -15.08
CA THR A 221 16.87 9.13 -16.23
C THR A 221 15.44 8.74 -15.89
N VAL A 222 14.51 9.64 -16.17
CA VAL A 222 13.06 9.40 -16.00
C VAL A 222 12.34 9.59 -17.32
N ARG A 223 11.22 8.87 -17.47
CA ARG A 223 10.30 9.02 -18.60
C ARG A 223 9.16 9.95 -18.23
N LEU A 224 8.81 10.85 -19.15
CA LEU A 224 7.79 11.85 -18.99
C LEU A 224 6.73 11.73 -20.09
N VAL A 225 5.46 11.73 -19.69
CA VAL A 225 4.30 11.73 -20.59
C VAL A 225 3.59 13.08 -20.53
N PRO A 226 2.94 13.54 -21.62
CA PRO A 226 2.16 14.77 -21.62
C PRO A 226 1.02 14.72 -20.59
N ILE A 227 0.74 15.87 -19.98
CA ILE A 227 -0.50 16.06 -19.23
C ILE A 227 -1.66 16.02 -20.23
N GLY A 228 -2.67 15.17 -19.96
CA GLY A 228 -3.87 15.04 -20.78
C GLY A 228 -4.99 16.02 -20.38
N GLY A 229 -6.19 15.81 -20.93
CA GLY A 229 -7.36 16.64 -20.63
C GLY A 229 -7.23 18.06 -21.18
N ALA A 230 -7.75 19.06 -20.46
CA ALA A 230 -7.74 20.46 -20.88
C ALA A 230 -6.35 21.13 -20.83
N ARG A 231 -5.32 20.42 -20.34
CA ARG A 231 -3.94 20.92 -20.25
C ARG A 231 -3.82 22.28 -19.53
N VAL A 232 -4.57 22.41 -18.43
CA VAL A 232 -4.53 23.56 -17.53
C VAL A 232 -3.82 23.14 -16.25
N VAL A 233 -2.78 23.89 -15.86
CA VAL A 233 -1.96 23.62 -14.68
C VAL A 233 -2.18 24.73 -13.66
N ILE A 234 -2.60 24.39 -12.44
CA ILE A 234 -2.91 25.33 -11.36
C ILE A 234 -2.25 24.83 -10.07
N GLY A 235 -1.62 25.73 -9.31
CA GLY A 235 -0.97 25.43 -8.03
C GLY A 235 0.50 25.08 -8.23
N PHE A 236 0.91 23.87 -7.80
CA PHE A 236 2.32 23.43 -7.81
C PHE A 236 3.29 24.48 -7.26
N ALA A 237 4.11 25.10 -8.11
CA ALA A 237 5.02 26.17 -7.75
C ALA A 237 4.60 27.54 -8.32
N GLY A 238 3.43 27.62 -8.96
CA GLY A 238 2.86 28.82 -9.56
C GLY A 238 3.62 29.33 -10.79
N LEU A 239 4.43 28.47 -11.43
CA LEU A 239 5.21 28.90 -12.58
C LEU A 239 4.32 29.07 -13.82
N VAL A 240 3.31 28.22 -13.98
CA VAL A 240 2.33 28.30 -15.08
C VAL A 240 1.04 28.99 -14.63
N ASP A 241 0.32 28.41 -13.66
CA ASP A 241 -0.99 28.87 -13.17
C ASP A 241 -1.98 29.26 -14.28
N GLY A 242 -2.19 28.36 -15.24
CA GLY A 242 -3.08 28.57 -16.37
C GLY A 242 -2.99 27.49 -17.45
N PRO A 243 -3.57 27.74 -18.63
CA PRO A 243 -3.48 26.84 -19.78
C PRO A 243 -2.04 26.74 -20.29
N LEU A 244 -1.54 25.51 -20.45
CA LEU A 244 -0.17 25.23 -20.90
C LEU A 244 0.10 25.73 -22.31
N ASP A 245 -0.91 25.64 -23.18
CA ASP A 245 -0.80 25.89 -24.62
C ASP A 245 -1.24 27.33 -25.00
N ALA A 246 -1.45 28.22 -24.01
CA ALA A 246 -1.77 29.61 -24.28
C ALA A 246 -0.57 30.35 -24.90
N PRO A 247 -0.78 31.31 -25.82
CA PRO A 247 0.32 32.07 -26.43
C PRO A 247 1.26 32.70 -25.40
N GLY A 248 2.56 32.42 -25.54
CA GLY A 248 3.60 32.92 -24.65
C GLY A 248 3.66 32.26 -23.27
N ALA A 249 2.85 31.22 -22.99
CA ALA A 249 2.79 30.59 -21.68
C ALA A 249 4.12 29.90 -21.32
N PHE A 250 4.70 29.19 -22.27
CA PHE A 250 6.00 28.54 -22.12
C PHE A 250 7.10 29.54 -21.78
N GLU A 251 7.19 30.64 -22.55
CA GLU A 251 8.21 31.66 -22.37
C GLU A 251 8.08 32.35 -21.00
N ARG A 252 6.86 32.71 -20.59
CA ARG A 252 6.60 33.28 -19.26
C ARG A 252 6.95 32.31 -18.14
N ALA A 253 6.63 31.03 -18.30
CA ALA A 253 6.95 30.01 -17.31
C ALA A 253 8.47 29.80 -17.19
N MET A 254 9.19 29.75 -18.31
CA MET A 254 10.66 29.67 -18.34
C MET A 254 11.32 30.89 -17.72
N GLU A 255 10.81 32.10 -18.01
CA GLU A 255 11.29 33.34 -17.40
C GLU A 255 11.11 33.33 -15.87
N LYS A 256 9.91 32.94 -15.38
CA LYS A 256 9.65 32.77 -13.95
C LYS A 256 10.56 31.72 -13.32
N ALA A 257 10.74 30.56 -13.97
CA ALA A 257 11.60 29.50 -13.47
C ALA A 257 13.05 29.98 -13.30
N ARG A 258 13.57 30.75 -14.27
CA ARG A 258 14.89 31.39 -14.19
C ARG A 258 14.97 32.37 -13.03
N ALA A 259 13.98 33.27 -12.91
CA ALA A 259 13.93 34.27 -11.86
C ALA A 259 13.87 33.65 -10.45
N CYS A 260 13.18 32.51 -10.31
CA CYS A 260 13.08 31.76 -9.06
C CYS A 260 14.25 30.78 -8.82
N GLY A 261 15.28 30.75 -9.70
CA GLY A 261 16.48 29.94 -9.49
C GLY A 261 16.29 28.43 -9.72
N TYR A 262 15.36 28.03 -10.58
CA TYR A 262 15.18 26.64 -10.99
C TYR A 262 16.35 26.20 -11.88
N LEU A 263 17.05 25.14 -11.48
CA LEU A 263 18.18 24.62 -12.24
C LEU A 263 17.71 23.98 -13.56
N GLY A 264 18.51 24.18 -14.61
CA GLY A 264 18.22 23.68 -15.96
C GLY A 264 17.14 24.46 -16.71
N SER A 265 16.89 25.71 -16.30
CA SER A 265 16.06 26.67 -17.02
C SER A 265 16.87 27.57 -17.98
N GLY A 266 18.19 27.39 -18.11
CA GLY A 266 19.05 28.16 -19.03
C GLY A 266 18.97 27.70 -20.49
N ALA A 267 19.32 28.58 -21.44
CA ALA A 267 19.50 28.25 -22.85
C ALA A 267 20.80 27.48 -23.08
#